data_AF-A0A1D7QBI6-F1
#
_entry.id   AF-A0A1D7QBI6-F1
#
_cell.length_a   1.000
_cell.length_b   1.000
_cell.length_c   1.000
_cell.angle_alpha   90.00
_cell.angle_beta   90.00
_cell.angle_gamma   90.00
#
_symmetry.space_group_name_H-M   'P 1'
#
loop_
_entity.id
_entity.type
_entity.pdbx_description
1 polymer ?
#
loop_
_entity_poly.entity_id
_entity_poly.type
_entity_poly.pdbx_seq_one_letter_code
_entity_poly.pdbx_strand_id
1 'polypeptide(L)'
;MSNLDPVINRNLKLIKKSLPLISCICITSNRSTLLQRALACFERQDYPMRELVISYPEDDFLTKRVVEQIEELSTIKMVRIERKTDEKLGQARNNAISAANGEFICICYYSLTGDWGYAPYFIPNPDIYNQS
;
A
#
# COMPACT_ATOMS: atom_id res chain seq x y z
N MET A 1 2.31 -18.50 22.46
CA MET A 1 1.59 -18.35 21.18
C MET A 1 0.47 -19.38 21.18
N SER A 2 -0.72 -18.99 21.64
CA SER A 2 -1.88 -19.87 21.71
C SER A 2 -2.34 -20.22 20.30
N ASN A 3 -2.34 -21.51 19.97
CA ASN A 3 -2.96 -22.01 18.75
C ASN A 3 -4.45 -21.74 18.85
N LEU A 4 -4.91 -20.68 18.18
CA LEU A 4 -6.33 -20.37 18.00
C LEU A 4 -7.07 -21.58 17.43
N ASP A 5 -8.33 -21.77 17.84
CA ASP A 5 -9.15 -22.90 17.40
C ASP A 5 -9.20 -23.03 15.86
N PRO A 6 -9.17 -24.25 15.31
CA PRO A 6 -9.18 -24.47 13.86
C PRO A 6 -10.41 -23.87 13.16
N VAL A 7 -11.54 -23.76 13.86
CA VAL A 7 -12.77 -23.11 13.37
C VAL A 7 -12.57 -21.60 13.23
N ILE A 8 -11.91 -20.95 14.20
CA ILE A 8 -11.59 -19.52 14.17
C ILE A 8 -10.65 -19.23 13.00
N ASN A 9 -9.60 -20.05 12.82
CA ASN A 9 -8.67 -19.91 11.69
C ASN A 9 -9.36 -20.06 10.33
N ARG A 10 -10.33 -20.97 10.21
CA ARG A 10 -11.14 -21.14 9.00
C ARG A 10 -12.00 -19.91 8.72
N ASN A 11 -12.71 -19.39 9.73
CA ASN A 11 -13.56 -18.22 9.57
C ASN A 11 -12.77 -16.95 9.23
N LEU A 12 -11.62 -16.73 9.88
CA LEU A 12 -10.71 -15.63 9.54
C LEU A 12 -10.19 -15.73 8.10
N LYS A 13 -9.90 -16.94 7.62
CA LYS A 13 -9.48 -17.18 6.23
C LYS A 13 -10.60 -16.92 5.23
N LEU A 14 -11.84 -17.26 5.58
CA LEU A 14 -13.02 -17.00 4.75
C LEU A 14 -13.33 -15.50 4.67
N ILE A 15 -13.32 -14.79 5.81
CA ILE A 15 -13.47 -13.33 5.87
C ILE A 15 -12.39 -12.67 5.03
N LYS A 16 -11.11 -13.05 5.20
CA LYS A 16 -10.02 -12.54 4.36
C LYS A 16 -10.25 -12.73 2.86
N LYS A 17 -10.92 -13.81 2.44
CA LYS A 17 -11.19 -14.07 1.02
C LYS A 17 -12.36 -13.25 0.47
N SER A 18 -13.29 -12.82 1.32
CA SER A 18 -14.42 -11.95 0.92
C SER A 18 -14.09 -10.46 0.99
N LEU A 19 -12.98 -10.08 1.63
CA LEU A 19 -12.55 -8.68 1.69
C LEU A 19 -12.00 -8.22 0.33
N PRO A 20 -12.46 -7.09 -0.21
CA PRO A 20 -11.95 -6.56 -1.48
C PRO A 20 -10.47 -6.17 -1.36
N LEU A 21 -9.70 -6.37 -2.42
CA LEU A 21 -8.30 -5.93 -2.45
C LEU A 21 -8.25 -4.40 -2.57
N ILE A 22 -7.43 -3.76 -1.72
CA ILE A 22 -7.21 -2.32 -1.75
C ILE A 22 -5.79 -2.04 -2.21
N SER A 23 -5.65 -1.27 -3.29
CA SER A 23 -4.37 -0.81 -3.82
C SER A 23 -4.06 0.58 -3.30
N CYS A 24 -3.05 0.69 -2.45
CA CYS A 24 -2.53 1.96 -1.98
C CYS A 24 -1.48 2.47 -2.97
N ILE A 25 -1.77 3.58 -3.66
CA ILE A 25 -0.88 4.19 -4.63
C ILE A 25 0.02 5.20 -3.94
N CYS A 26 1.32 4.98 -4.06
CA CYS A 26 2.39 5.79 -3.51
C CYS A 26 3.27 6.30 -4.66
N ILE A 27 3.18 7.60 -4.97
CA ILE A 27 4.07 8.24 -5.94
C ILE A 27 5.09 9.07 -5.19
N THR A 28 6.37 8.77 -5.40
CA THR A 28 7.47 9.42 -4.70
C THR A 28 8.59 9.82 -5.68
N SER A 29 9.50 10.68 -5.23
CA SER A 29 10.68 11.14 -5.97
C SER A 29 11.65 11.81 -5.00
N ASN A 30 12.86 11.26 -4.89
CA ASN A 30 13.97 11.70 -4.04
C ASN A 30 13.57 11.95 -2.57
N ARG A 31 12.65 11.12 -2.06
CA ARG A 31 12.03 11.26 -0.73
C ARG A 31 12.05 9.93 0.04
N SER A 32 13.19 9.25 0.02
CA SER A 32 13.38 7.93 0.63
C SER A 32 13.05 7.89 2.13
N THR A 33 13.32 8.95 2.89
CA THR A 33 12.97 9.04 4.33
C THR A 33 11.46 9.10 4.57
N LEU A 34 10.73 9.85 3.75
CA LEU A 34 9.26 9.89 3.80
C LEU A 34 8.64 8.57 3.34
N LEU A 35 9.29 7.89 2.38
CA LEU A 35 8.91 6.56 1.98
C LEU A 35 9.11 5.53 3.10
N GLN A 36 10.20 5.58 3.85
CA GLN A 36 10.36 4.67 4.99
C GLN A 36 9.26 4.85 6.04
N ARG A 37 8.90 6.11 6.36
CA ARG A 37 7.76 6.41 7.25
C ARG A 37 6.45 5.87 6.67
N ALA A 38 6.26 5.98 5.36
CA ALA A 38 5.10 5.43 4.67
C ALA A 38 4.93 3.94 4.85
N LEU A 39 6.01 3.22 4.60
CA LEU A 39 6.03 1.78 4.66
C LEU A 39 5.75 1.30 6.08
N ALA A 40 6.34 1.97 7.08
CA ALA A 40 6.05 1.67 8.49
C ALA A 40 4.57 1.89 8.85
N CYS A 41 3.93 2.93 8.32
CA CYS A 41 2.49 3.17 8.52
C CYS A 41 1.63 2.15 7.77
N PHE A 42 1.98 1.80 6.53
CA PHE A 42 1.29 0.80 5.73
C PHE A 42 1.38 -0.60 6.36
N GLU A 43 2.52 -0.96 6.94
CA GLU A 43 2.73 -2.24 7.63
C GLU A 43 1.82 -2.38 8.86
N ARG A 44 1.59 -1.28 9.58
CA ARG A 44 0.72 -1.23 10.77
C ARG A 44 -0.78 -1.21 10.48
N GLN A 45 -1.19 -1.19 9.20
CA GLN A 45 -2.62 -1.25 8.87
C GLN A 45 -3.21 -2.61 9.21
N ASP A 46 -4.43 -2.63 9.75
CA ASP A 46 -5.12 -3.86 10.15
C ASP A 46 -5.87 -4.52 8.98
N TYR A 47 -6.05 -3.82 7.86
CA TYR A 47 -6.78 -4.35 6.71
C TYR A 47 -5.97 -5.41 5.95
N PRO A 48 -6.42 -6.68 5.89
CA PRO A 48 -5.55 -7.78 5.47
C PRO A 48 -5.36 -7.90 3.96
N MET A 49 -6.32 -7.45 3.14
CA MET A 49 -6.27 -7.56 1.67
C MET A 49 -5.79 -6.25 1.04
N ARG A 50 -4.51 -5.95 1.22
CA ARG A 50 -3.90 -4.72 0.68
C ARG A 50 -2.67 -5.01 -0.15
N GLU A 51 -2.43 -4.14 -1.12
CA GLU A 51 -1.18 -4.05 -1.86
C GLU A 51 -0.70 -2.60 -1.90
N LEU A 52 0.59 -2.42 -2.08
CA LEU A 52 1.22 -1.12 -2.27
C LEU A 52 1.70 -0.99 -3.71
N VAL A 53 1.16 -0.03 -4.45
CA VAL A 53 1.66 0.35 -5.77
C VAL A 53 2.60 1.52 -5.60
N ILE A 54 3.90 1.32 -5.83
CA ILE A 54 4.90 2.38 -5.70
C ILE A 54 5.44 2.80 -7.06
N SER A 55 5.41 4.11 -7.33
CA SER A 55 5.99 4.70 -8.54
C SER A 55 7.04 5.75 -8.19
N TYR A 56 8.23 5.61 -8.76
CA TYR A 56 9.35 6.51 -8.52
C TYR A 56 10.29 6.60 -9.74
N PRO A 57 11.04 7.71 -9.90
CA PRO A 57 11.98 7.88 -11.00
C PRO A 57 13.08 6.82 -11.04
N GLU A 58 13.46 6.36 -12.23
CA GLU A 58 14.51 5.36 -12.44
C GLU A 58 15.91 5.81 -11.93
N ASP A 59 16.15 7.12 -11.82
CA ASP A 59 17.37 7.71 -11.29
C ASP A 59 17.36 7.92 -9.76
N ASP A 60 16.24 7.63 -9.08
CA ASP A 60 16.13 7.69 -7.62
C ASP A 60 16.64 6.39 -6.98
N PHE A 61 17.96 6.23 -7.01
CA PHE A 61 18.65 5.06 -6.45
C PHE A 61 18.41 4.88 -4.95
N LEU A 62 18.13 5.96 -4.21
CA LEU A 62 17.86 5.87 -2.77
C LEU A 62 16.49 5.24 -2.51
N THR A 63 15.45 5.68 -3.22
CA THR A 63 14.14 5.05 -3.17
C THR A 63 14.20 3.61 -3.64
N LYS A 64 14.91 3.33 -4.74
CA LYS A 64 15.12 1.98 -5.26
C LYS A 64 15.65 1.02 -4.20
N ARG A 65 16.71 1.42 -3.48
CA ARG A 65 17.27 0.61 -2.39
C ARG A 65 16.29 0.38 -1.24
N VAL A 66 15.51 1.39 -0.86
CA VAL A 66 14.48 1.24 0.19
C VAL A 66 13.41 0.23 -0.24
N VAL A 67 12.97 0.30 -1.49
CA VAL A 67 11.99 -0.65 -2.04
C VAL A 67 12.54 -2.07 -2.04
N GLU A 68 13.74 -2.27 -2.55
CA GLU A 68 14.41 -3.59 -2.60
C GLU A 68 14.56 -4.20 -1.20
N GLN A 69 15.01 -3.40 -0.23
CA GLN A 69 15.12 -3.86 1.17
C GLN A 69 13.78 -4.29 1.76
N ILE A 70 12.69 -3.62 1.40
CA ILE A 70 11.37 -3.90 1.95
C ILE A 70 10.75 -5.12 1.27
N GLU A 71 11.00 -5.31 -0.02
CA GLU A 71 10.62 -6.54 -0.74
C GLU A 71 11.35 -7.78 -0.17
N GLU A 72 12.58 -7.61 0.32
CA GLU A 72 13.34 -8.70 0.97
C GLU A 72 12.90 -8.97 2.42
N LEU A 73 12.59 -7.93 3.19
CA LEU A 73 12.35 -8.04 4.63
C LEU A 73 10.88 -8.20 5.00
N SER A 74 9.95 -7.80 4.13
CA SER A 74 8.52 -7.76 4.43
C SER A 74 7.70 -8.71 3.56
N THR A 75 6.51 -9.06 4.05
CA THR A 75 5.52 -9.85 3.29
C THR A 75 4.47 -8.98 2.58
N ILE A 76 4.71 -7.66 2.57
CA ILE A 76 3.85 -6.70 1.87
C ILE A 76 3.80 -7.03 0.38
N LYS A 77 2.59 -7.15 -0.16
CA LYS A 77 2.39 -7.23 -1.61
C LYS A 77 2.69 -5.86 -2.22
N MET A 78 3.65 -5.82 -3.12
CA MET A 78 4.07 -4.58 -3.78
C MET A 78 4.03 -4.70 -5.30
N VAL A 79 3.61 -3.62 -5.95
CA VAL A 79 3.72 -3.41 -7.39
C VAL A 79 4.65 -2.22 -7.60
N ARG A 80 5.81 -2.47 -8.21
CA ARG A 80 6.85 -1.46 -8.45
C ARG A 80 6.77 -0.91 -9.87
N ILE A 81 6.86 0.41 -9.99
CA ILE A 81 6.86 1.12 -11.27
C ILE A 81 8.03 2.11 -11.28
N GLU A 82 9.14 1.72 -11.90
CA GLU A 82 10.20 2.64 -12.26
C GLU A 82 9.75 3.46 -13.47
N ARG A 83 9.72 4.78 -13.30
CA ARG A 83 9.28 5.72 -14.33
C ARG A 83 10.41 6.63 -14.77
N LYS A 84 10.23 7.27 -15.93
CA LYS A 84 11.17 8.29 -16.39
C LYS A 84 11.15 9.51 -15.46
N THR A 85 12.31 10.15 -15.30
CA THR A 85 12.48 11.34 -14.46
C THR A 85 11.59 12.51 -14.90
N ASP A 86 11.39 12.66 -16.22
CA ASP A 86 10.58 13.71 -16.84
C ASP A 86 9.08 13.37 -16.93
N GLU A 87 8.67 12.18 -16.47
CA GLU A 87 7.28 11.77 -16.51
C GLU A 87 6.41 12.68 -15.63
N LYS A 88 5.34 13.22 -16.23
CA LYS A 88 4.40 14.09 -15.54
C LYS A 88 3.67 13.32 -14.45
N LEU A 89 3.41 13.99 -13.32
CA LEU A 89 2.73 13.38 -12.17
C LEU A 89 1.36 12.77 -12.50
N GLY A 90 0.60 13.39 -13.41
CA GLY A 90 -0.69 12.84 -13.86
C GLY A 90 -0.54 11.53 -14.63
N GLN A 91 0.52 11.41 -15.44
CA GLN A 91 0.81 10.18 -16.18
C GLN A 91 1.28 9.07 -15.22
N ALA A 92 2.14 9.40 -14.27
CA ALA A 92 2.57 8.47 -13.22
C ALA A 92 1.38 7.93 -12.41
N ARG A 93 0.37 8.78 -12.11
CA ARG A 93 -0.88 8.35 -11.47
C ARG A 93 -1.68 7.39 -12.33
N ASN A 94 -1.89 7.71 -13.59
CA ASN A 94 -2.65 6.85 -14.49
C ASN A 94 -1.98 5.49 -14.68
N ASN A 95 -0.65 5.48 -14.79
CA ASN A 95 0.14 4.26 -14.87
C ASN A 95 0.01 3.42 -13.58
N ALA A 96 0.11 4.06 -12.42
CA ALA A 96 -0.07 3.38 -11.13
C ALA A 96 -1.50 2.84 -10.93
N ILE A 97 -2.52 3.59 -11.32
CA ILE A 97 -3.92 3.15 -11.30
C ILE A 97 -4.11 1.95 -12.23
N SER A 98 -3.51 1.97 -13.42
CA SER A 98 -3.64 0.88 -14.40
C SER A 98 -2.92 -0.39 -13.98
N ALA A 99 -1.86 -0.27 -13.17
CA ALA A 99 -1.10 -1.40 -12.64
C ALA A 99 -1.67 -1.96 -11.32
N ALA A 100 -2.63 -1.26 -10.71
CA ALA A 100 -3.29 -1.68 -9.47
C ALA A 100 -4.20 -2.90 -9.72
N ASN A 101 -4.14 -3.88 -8.83
CA ASN A 101 -4.96 -5.10 -8.88
C ASN A 101 -6.20 -5.03 -7.97
N GLY A 102 -6.29 -3.99 -7.14
CA GLY A 102 -7.35 -3.81 -6.16
C GLY A 102 -8.66 -3.35 -6.78
N GLU A 103 -9.74 -3.74 -6.13
CA GLU A 103 -11.09 -3.25 -6.43
C GLU A 103 -11.24 -1.79 -5.99
N PHE A 104 -10.58 -1.41 -4.90
CA PHE A 104 -10.53 -0.04 -4.42
C PHE A 104 -9.12 0.52 -4.52
N ILE A 105 -9.04 1.80 -4.86
CA ILE A 105 -7.78 2.53 -4.97
C ILE A 105 -7.73 3.61 -3.90
N CYS A 106 -6.68 3.59 -3.09
CA CYS A 106 -6.36 4.65 -2.14
C CYS A 106 -5.15 5.42 -2.66
N ILE A 107 -5.28 6.73 -2.92
CA ILE A 107 -4.14 7.55 -3.33
C ILE A 107 -3.50 8.17 -2.08
N CYS A 108 -2.25 7.81 -1.80
CA CYS A 108 -1.52 8.32 -0.67
C CYS A 108 -0.82 9.63 -1.05
N TYR A 109 -1.29 10.74 -0.47
CA TYR A 109 -0.64 12.04 -0.60
C TYR A 109 0.32 12.27 0.57
N TYR A 110 1.57 12.59 0.26
CA TYR A 110 2.50 13.13 1.25
C TYR A 110 2.20 14.61 1.45
N SER A 111 1.57 14.98 2.57
CA SER A 111 1.62 16.37 3.04
C SER A 111 3.05 16.69 3.49
N LEU A 112 3.47 17.96 3.39
CA LEU A 112 4.80 18.47 3.76
C LEU A 112 5.23 18.12 5.20
N THR A 113 4.33 17.62 6.05
CA THR A 113 4.60 17.17 7.42
C THR A 113 5.03 15.70 7.53
N GLY A 114 4.97 14.92 6.45
CA GLY A 114 5.34 13.49 6.47
C GLY A 114 4.37 12.61 7.27
N ASP A 115 3.18 13.13 7.58
CA ASP A 115 2.17 12.37 8.28
C ASP A 115 1.36 11.57 7.27
N TRP A 116 1.47 10.25 7.39
CA TRP A 116 0.49 9.28 6.89
C TRP A 116 -0.84 9.38 7.63
N GLY A 117 -1.08 10.44 8.42
CA GLY A 117 -2.05 10.51 9.51
C GLY A 117 -3.50 10.24 9.13
N TYR A 118 -3.85 10.19 7.85
CA TYR A 118 -5.20 9.89 7.39
C TYR A 118 -5.34 8.55 6.64
N ALA A 119 -4.30 8.01 5.98
CA ALA A 119 -4.46 6.75 5.24
C ALA A 119 -4.77 5.50 6.11
N PRO A 120 -4.23 5.31 7.33
CA PRO A 120 -4.51 4.09 8.10
C PRO A 120 -5.94 4.03 8.67
N TYR A 121 -6.64 5.17 8.75
CA TYR A 121 -8.05 5.21 9.20
C TYR A 121 -9.07 5.17 8.06
N PHE A 122 -8.63 5.35 6.80
CA PHE A 122 -9.51 5.51 5.65
C PHE A 122 -9.69 4.24 4.81
N ILE A 123 -9.22 3.09 5.28
CA ILE A 123 -9.71 1.80 4.78
C ILE A 123 -10.91 1.43 5.65
N PRO A 124 -12.16 1.77 5.24
CA PRO A 124 -13.33 1.37 5.99
C PRO A 124 -13.36 -0.16 6.09
N ASN A 125 -13.62 -0.68 7.28
CA ASN A 125 -14.02 -2.07 7.40
C ASN A 125 -15.28 -2.25 6.53
N PRO A 126 -15.31 -3.17 5.54
CA PRO A 126 -16.48 -3.36 4.70
C PRO A 126 -17.73 -3.78 5.48
N ASP A 127 -17.60 -4.25 6.72
CA ASP A 127 -18.74 -4.47 7.63
C ASP A 127 -19.54 -3.19 7.91
N ILE A 128 -18.96 -2.00 7.70
CA ILE A 128 -19.63 -0.71 7.90
C ILE A 128 -20.68 -0.45 6.79
N TYR A 129 -20.53 -1.05 5.61
CA TYR A 129 -21.46 -0.87 4.48
C TYR A 129 -22.59 -1.90 4.44
N ASN A 130 -22.53 -2.96 5.26
CA ASN A 130 -23.54 -4.02 5.29
C ASN A 130 -24.56 -3.88 6.45
N GLN A 131 -24.65 -2.71 7.09
CA GLN A 131 -25.62 -2.42 8.16
C GLN A 131 -26.86 -1.62 7.71
N SER A 132 -27.16 -1.55 6.40
CA SER A 132 -28.38 -0.91 5.88
C SER A 132 -29.52 -1.90 5.64
#